data_AF-A0A1G7QKX9-F1
#
_entry.id   AF-A0A1G7QKX9-F1
#
_cell.length_a   1.000
_cell.length_b   1.000
_cell.length_c   1.000
_cell.angle_alpha   90.00
_cell.angle_beta   90.00
_cell.angle_gamma   90.00
#
_symmetry.space_group_name_H-M   'P 1'
#
loop_
_entity.id
_entity.type
_entity.pdbx_description
1 polymer ?
#
loop_
_entity_poly.entity_id
_entity_poly.type
_entity_poly.pdbx_seq_one_letter_code
_entity_poly.pdbx_strand_id
1 'polypeptide(L)'
;MIPLNVYVQRLDKNFWIYNFFASFSYFAINGFDDIRNFILFPIAIMLVIYILKERLQTTADTQYLGFYPLSKDFGKLIIAAIMNYVIWHFSGVLFLIALVYVMWKEYH
;
A
#
# COMPACT_ATOMS: atom_id res chain seq x y z
N MET A 1 1.67 18.25 -9.09
CA MET A 1 2.19 17.00 -8.52
C MET A 1 2.79 17.32 -7.16
N ILE A 2 2.36 16.63 -6.11
CA ILE A 2 2.84 16.86 -4.75
C ILE A 2 4.14 16.06 -4.54
N PRO A 3 5.21 16.63 -3.96
CA PRO A 3 6.41 15.87 -3.61
C PRO A 3 6.12 14.76 -2.59
N LEU A 4 6.88 13.66 -2.61
CA LEU A 4 6.61 12.48 -1.76
C LEU A 4 6.59 12.84 -0.26
N ASN A 5 7.52 13.68 0.21
CA ASN A 5 7.59 14.11 1.61
C ASN A 5 6.31 14.84 2.06
N VAL A 6 5.76 15.72 1.22
CA VAL A 6 4.52 16.44 1.49
C VAL A 6 3.34 15.49 1.45
N TYR A 7 3.33 14.52 0.54
CA TYR A 7 2.28 13.49 0.48
C TYR A 7 2.23 12.64 1.76
N VAL A 8 3.39 12.17 2.24
CA VAL A 8 3.50 11.40 3.49
C VAL A 8 3.00 12.19 4.70
N GLN A 9 3.26 13.51 4.75
CA GLN A 9 2.76 14.38 5.82
C GLN A 9 1.24 14.61 5.77
N ARG A 10 0.63 14.52 4.60
CA ARG A 10 -0.83 14.65 4.40
C ARG A 10 -1.59 13.35 4.63
N LEU A 11 -0.88 12.23 4.73
CA LEU A 11 -1.49 10.93 4.91
C LEU A 11 -2.20 10.84 6.27
N ASP A 12 -3.42 10.33 6.27
CA ASP A 12 -4.17 10.09 7.51
C ASP A 12 -3.41 9.06 8.39
N LYS A 13 -3.31 9.32 9.70
CA LYS A 13 -2.69 8.38 10.65
C LYS A 13 -3.37 7.01 10.61
N ASN A 14 -4.68 6.98 10.40
CA ASN A 14 -5.45 5.75 10.29
C ASN A 14 -4.97 4.89 9.12
N PHE A 15 -4.51 5.47 8.02
CA PHE A 15 -3.96 4.71 6.90
C PHE A 15 -2.86 3.76 7.37
N TRP A 16 -1.92 4.27 8.16
CA TRP A 16 -0.81 3.45 8.68
C TRP A 16 -1.34 2.35 9.58
N ILE A 17 -2.22 2.69 10.51
CA ILE A 17 -2.81 1.75 11.46
C ILE A 17 -3.49 0.60 10.72
N TYR A 18 -4.42 0.88 9.80
CA TYR A 18 -5.16 -0.16 9.08
C TYR A 18 -4.25 -1.04 8.22
N ASN A 19 -3.28 -0.46 7.52
CA ASN A 19 -2.37 -1.25 6.69
C ASN A 19 -1.37 -2.07 7.53
N PHE A 20 -0.92 -1.57 8.69
CA PHE A 20 -0.10 -2.36 9.62
C PHE A 20 -0.91 -3.49 10.27
N PHE A 21 -2.16 -3.26 10.67
CA PHE A 21 -3.03 -4.31 11.19
C PHE A 21 -3.30 -5.39 10.15
N ALA A 22 -3.56 -5.01 8.89
CA ALA A 22 -3.71 -5.95 7.79
C ALA A 22 -2.42 -6.75 7.57
N SER A 23 -1.27 -6.05 7.51
CA SER A 23 0.04 -6.69 7.36
C SER A 23 0.35 -7.67 8.49
N PHE A 24 0.01 -7.30 9.73
CA PHE A 24 0.17 -8.17 10.90
C PHE A 24 -0.71 -9.41 10.80
N SER A 25 -1.95 -9.26 10.34
CA SER A 25 -2.87 -10.38 10.11
C SER A 25 -2.30 -11.36 9.09
N TYR A 26 -1.75 -10.86 7.99
CA TYR A 26 -1.10 -11.71 6.97
C TYR A 26 0.18 -12.36 7.46
N PHE A 27 0.98 -11.62 8.23
CA PHE A 27 2.18 -12.14 8.87
C PHE A 27 1.85 -13.30 9.82
N ALA A 28 0.79 -13.17 10.62
CA ALA A 28 0.32 -14.24 11.50
C ALA A 28 -0.24 -15.45 10.73
N ILE A 29 -1.01 -15.21 9.65
CA ILE A 29 -1.51 -16.27 8.76
C ILE A 29 -0.35 -17.04 8.12
N ASN A 30 0.75 -16.36 7.80
CA ASN A 30 1.95 -16.94 7.20
C ASN A 30 2.98 -17.42 8.24
N GLY A 31 2.51 -17.81 9.43
CA GLY A 31 3.37 -18.46 10.44
C GLY A 31 4.44 -17.57 11.07
N PHE A 32 4.38 -16.25 10.90
CA PHE A 32 5.38 -15.29 11.36
C PHE A 32 6.76 -15.40 10.66
N ASP A 33 6.82 -15.99 9.46
CA ASP A 33 8.08 -16.26 8.77
C ASP A 33 8.59 -15.09 7.89
N ASP A 34 7.72 -14.18 7.46
CA ASP A 34 8.07 -13.12 6.49
C ASP A 34 7.98 -11.71 7.08
N ILE A 35 8.92 -11.42 7.99
CA ILE A 35 9.07 -10.10 8.63
C ILE A 35 9.31 -8.99 7.60
N ARG A 36 9.99 -9.32 6.49
CA ARG A 36 10.28 -8.35 5.43
C ARG A 36 8.98 -7.83 4.82
N ASN A 37 8.09 -8.74 4.40
CA ASN A 37 6.82 -8.35 3.81
C ASN A 37 5.89 -7.68 4.84
N PHE A 38 5.97 -8.07 6.11
CA PHE A 38 5.28 -7.38 7.20
C PHE A 38 5.58 -5.87 7.24
N ILE A 39 6.87 -5.49 7.17
CA ILE A 39 7.30 -4.09 7.23
C ILE A 39 7.11 -3.38 5.89
N LEU A 40 7.41 -4.06 4.77
CA LEU A 40 7.40 -3.42 3.46
C LEU A 40 6.00 -3.19 2.91
N PHE A 41 5.01 -4.00 3.28
CA PHE A 41 3.66 -3.88 2.73
C PHE A 41 3.02 -2.49 2.93
N PRO A 42 2.93 -1.91 4.15
CA PRO A 42 2.34 -0.58 4.31
C PRO A 42 3.06 0.51 3.52
N ILE A 43 4.39 0.39 3.39
CA ILE A 43 5.23 1.33 2.65
C ILE A 43 5.00 1.17 1.13
N ALA A 44 4.95 -0.07 0.64
CA ALA A 44 4.68 -0.38 -0.75
C ALA A 44 3.30 0.13 -1.17
N ILE A 45 2.26 -0.10 -0.35
CA ILE A 45 0.90 0.41 -0.61
C ILE A 45 0.90 1.94 -0.66
N MET A 46 1.58 2.61 0.28
CA MET A 46 1.69 4.09 0.28
C MET A 46 2.30 4.60 -1.02
N LEU A 47 3.43 4.02 -1.45
CA LEU A 47 4.13 4.42 -2.67
C LEU A 47 3.30 4.14 -3.93
N VAL A 48 2.66 2.97 -4.01
CA VAL A 48 1.81 2.62 -5.17
C VAL A 48 0.62 3.57 -5.27
N ILE A 49 -0.06 3.87 -4.15
CA ILE A 49 -1.18 4.82 -4.15
C ILE A 49 -0.69 6.23 -4.53
N TYR A 50 0.47 6.66 -4.03
CA TYR A 50 1.07 7.93 -4.43
C TYR A 50 1.30 8.00 -5.94
N ILE A 51 1.91 6.97 -6.53
CA ILE A 51 2.15 6.91 -7.98
C ILE A 51 0.82 6.96 -8.75
N LEU A 52 -0.16 6.13 -8.36
CA LEU A 52 -1.44 6.04 -9.07
C LEU A 52 -2.22 7.35 -9.00
N LYS A 53 -2.34 7.96 -7.81
CA LYS A 53 -3.14 9.19 -7.63
C LYS A 53 -2.42 10.44 -8.13
N GLU A 54 -1.14 10.62 -7.77
CA GLU A 54 -0.44 11.88 -7.99
C GLU A 54 0.35 11.91 -9.30
N ARG A 55 0.72 10.76 -9.86
CA ARG A 55 1.52 10.68 -11.10
C ARG A 55 0.72 10.19 -12.30
N LEU A 56 -0.15 9.20 -12.10
CA LEU A 56 -0.93 8.59 -13.18
C LEU A 56 -2.40 9.06 -13.23
N GLN A 57 -2.87 9.77 -12.21
CA GLN A 57 -4.25 10.27 -12.08
C GLN A 57 -5.34 9.18 -12.20
N THR A 58 -5.00 7.94 -11.86
CA THR A 58 -5.92 6.79 -11.84
C THR A 58 -6.46 6.59 -10.43
N THR A 59 -7.74 6.94 -10.22
CA THR A 59 -8.39 6.89 -8.90
C THR A 59 -9.27 5.65 -8.70
N ALA A 60 -9.88 5.11 -9.76
CA ALA A 60 -10.83 4.01 -9.69
C ALA A 60 -10.22 2.72 -9.11
N ASP A 61 -8.96 2.41 -9.44
CA ASP A 61 -8.30 1.17 -9.04
C ASP A 61 -7.70 1.24 -7.63
N THR A 62 -7.61 2.44 -7.06
CA THR A 62 -7.01 2.64 -5.73
C THR A 62 -7.94 2.24 -4.58
N GLN A 63 -9.21 1.98 -4.85
CA GLN A 63 -10.20 1.60 -3.83
C GLN A 63 -9.95 0.20 -3.23
N TYR A 64 -9.17 -0.65 -3.90
CA TYR A 64 -8.82 -2.00 -3.43
C TYR A 64 -7.36 -2.12 -2.95
N LEU A 65 -6.60 -1.02 -3.00
CA LEU A 65 -5.20 -0.98 -2.58
C LEU A 65 -5.09 -0.49 -1.13
N GLY A 66 -4.58 -1.37 -0.28
CA GLY A 66 -4.57 -1.16 1.17
C GLY A 66 -5.92 -1.41 1.81
N PHE A 67 -5.95 -1.28 3.14
CA PHE A 67 -7.16 -1.45 3.97
C PHE A 67 -7.81 -0.14 4.41
N TYR A 68 -7.33 1.00 3.90
CA TYR A 68 -7.85 2.33 4.25
C TYR A 68 -8.36 3.11 3.02
N PRO A 69 -9.57 3.69 3.09
CA PRO A 69 -10.55 3.56 4.17
C PRO A 69 -11.18 2.17 4.22
N LEU A 70 -11.54 1.69 5.41
CA LEU A 70 -12.21 0.41 5.57
C LEU A 70 -13.60 0.46 4.89
N SER A 71 -13.83 -0.41 3.92
CA SER A 71 -15.12 -0.50 3.23
C SER A 71 -16.21 -0.98 4.19
N LYS A 72 -17.37 -0.30 4.18
CA LYS A 72 -18.59 -0.77 4.87
C LYS A 72 -19.29 -1.93 4.14
N ASP A 73 -18.98 -2.09 2.86
CA ASP A 73 -19.46 -3.20 2.04
C ASP A 73 -18.55 -4.42 2.27
N PHE A 74 -19.16 -5.49 2.79
CA PHE A 74 -18.50 -6.75 3.13
C PHE A 74 -17.92 -7.47 1.91
N GLY A 75 -18.59 -7.40 0.75
CA GLY A 75 -18.09 -8.03 -0.47
C GLY A 75 -16.80 -7.37 -0.95
N LYS A 76 -16.75 -6.03 -0.92
CA LYS A 76 -15.53 -5.27 -1.23
C LYS A 76 -14.43 -5.51 -0.21
N LEU A 77 -14.77 -5.71 1.07
CA LEU A 77 -13.80 -6.02 2.11
C LEU A 77 -13.11 -7.37 1.85
N ILE A 78 -13.85 -8.40 1.44
CA ILE A 78 -13.28 -9.70 1.07
C ILE A 78 -12.36 -9.57 -0.14
N ILE A 79 -12.80 -8.85 -1.18
CA ILE A 79 -11.99 -8.62 -2.38
C ILE A 79 -10.68 -7.90 -2.02
N ALA A 80 -10.78 -6.82 -1.22
CA ALA A 80 -9.61 -6.10 -0.73
C ALA A 80 -8.70 -7.01 0.09
N ALA A 81 -9.25 -7.87 0.94
CA ALA A 81 -8.45 -8.79 1.75
C ALA A 81 -7.68 -9.82 0.91
N ILE A 82 -8.30 -10.37 -0.14
CA ILE A 82 -7.63 -11.33 -1.04
C ILE A 82 -6.56 -10.61 -1.87
N MET A 83 -6.90 -9.45 -2.45
CA MET A 83 -5.95 -8.67 -3.26
C MET A 83 -4.74 -8.21 -2.45
N ASN A 84 -4.97 -7.66 -1.25
CA ASN A 84 -3.90 -7.20 -0.40
C ASN A 84 -3.04 -8.33 0.17
N TYR A 85 -3.60 -9.53 0.35
CA TYR A 85 -2.80 -10.71 0.69
C TYR A 85 -1.82 -11.07 -0.43
N VAL A 86 -2.28 -11.06 -1.69
CA VAL A 86 -1.39 -11.26 -2.86
C VAL A 86 -0.33 -10.16 -2.91
N ILE A 87 -0.74 -8.89 -2.77
CA ILE A 87 0.18 -7.74 -2.77
C ILE A 87 1.22 -7.85 -1.65
N TRP A 88 0.83 -8.35 -0.48
CA TRP A 88 1.72 -8.54 0.66
C TRP A 88 2.90 -9.46 0.32
N HIS A 89 2.65 -10.59 -0.36
CA HIS A 89 3.71 -11.50 -0.84
C HIS A 89 4.69 -10.84 -1.81
N PHE A 90 4.20 -9.90 -2.63
CA PHE A 90 5.00 -9.16 -3.61
C PHE A 90 5.48 -7.80 -3.11
N SER A 91 5.25 -7.45 -1.84
CA SER A 91 5.47 -6.09 -1.32
C SER A 91 6.91 -5.63 -1.47
N GLY A 92 7.89 -6.51 -1.33
CA GLY A 92 9.30 -6.19 -1.58
C GLY A 92 9.60 -5.78 -3.03
N VAL A 93 9.04 -6.50 -4.01
CA VAL A 93 9.21 -6.20 -5.43
C VAL A 93 8.48 -4.90 -5.78
N LEU A 94 7.25 -4.74 -5.29
CA LEU A 94 6.45 -3.53 -5.51
C LEU A 94 7.10 -2.30 -4.90
N PHE A 95 7.66 -2.41 -3.70
CA PHE A 95 8.43 -1.35 -3.06
C PHE A 95 9.60 -0.91 -3.95
N LEU A 96 10.38 -1.86 -4.47
CA LEU A 96 11.55 -1.56 -5.29
C LEU A 96 11.16 -0.87 -6.60
N ILE A 97 10.16 -1.41 -7.32
CA ILE A 97 9.66 -0.80 -8.57
C ILE A 97 9.13 0.61 -8.31
N ALA A 98 8.33 0.78 -7.25
CA ALA A 98 7.75 2.07 -6.91
C ALA A 98 8.82 3.08 -6.50
N LEU A 99 9.81 2.67 -5.70
CA LEU A 99 10.91 3.54 -5.30
C LEU A 99 11.74 3.99 -6.51
N VAL A 100 12.11 3.07 -7.40
CA VAL A 100 12.85 3.39 -8.64
C VAL A 100 12.06 4.38 -9.50
N TYR A 101 10.75 4.16 -9.65
CA TYR A 101 9.89 5.05 -10.41
C TYR A 101 9.83 6.46 -9.80
N VAL A 102 9.66 6.56 -8.47
CA VAL A 102 9.61 7.85 -7.77
C VAL A 102 10.94 8.59 -7.90
N MET A 103 12.07 7.90 -7.68
CA MET A 103 13.38 8.52 -7.83
C MET A 103 13.59 9.00 -9.27
N TRP A 104 13.31 8.16 -10.27
CA TRP A 104 13.49 8.56 -11.67
C TRP A 104 12.69 9.82 -12.02
N LYS A 105 11.45 9.93 -11.55
CA LYS A 105 10.57 11.09 -11.77
C LYS A 105 10.86 12.33 -10.93
N GLU A 106 11.62 12.21 -9.84
CA GLU A 106 12.04 13.37 -9.04
C GLU A 106 13.40 13.93 -9.51
N TYR A 107 14.24 13.10 -10.14
CA TYR A 107 15.55 13.50 -10.69
C TYR A 107 15.53 13.88 -12.18
N HIS A 108 14.40 13.71 -12.90
CA HIS A 108 14.19 14.12 -14.30
C HIS A 108 12.85 14.85 -14.44
#